data_AF-A0A1V5BU17-F1
#
_entry.id   AF-A0A1V5BU17-F1
#
_cell.length_a   1.000
_cell.length_b   1.000
_cell.length_c   1.000
_cell.angle_alpha   90.00
_cell.angle_beta   90.00
_cell.angle_gamma   90.00
#
_symmetry.space_group_name_H-M   'P 1'
#
loop_
_entity.id
_entity.type
_entity.pdbx_description
1 polymer ?
#
loop_
_entity_poly.entity_id
_entity_poly.type
_entity_poly.pdbx_seq_one_letter_code
_entity_poly.pdbx_strand_id
1 'polypeptide(L)'
;MYTTLTSKGQVTVPKEIRDKFNWKEGTKLKFYLDGEDLKVKEVTIADEMEDLLLKDLMDLGYKGKELKAKLLERKDVLNKAFDKFIEERLQEETVSLEDAIRSIENEEKL
;
A
#
# COMPACT_ATOMS: atom_id res chain seq x y z
N MET A 1 18.04 -14.17 15.05
CA MET A 1 18.59 -12.86 14.63
C MET A 1 18.18 -11.86 15.70
N TYR A 2 19.10 -11.02 16.16
CA TYR A 2 18.85 -10.08 17.25
C TYR A 2 19.21 -8.67 16.78
N THR A 3 18.38 -7.70 17.09
CA THR A 3 18.61 -6.28 16.79
C THR A 3 18.59 -5.53 18.11
N THR A 4 19.50 -4.58 18.27
CA THR A 4 19.64 -3.81 19.51
C THR A 4 18.83 -2.53 19.38
N LEU A 5 18.01 -2.24 20.38
CA LEU A 5 17.30 -0.97 20.48
C LEU A 5 18.32 0.17 20.61
N THR A 6 18.25 1.16 19.73
CA THR A 6 19.12 2.33 19.85
C THR A 6 18.72 3.17 21.06
N SER A 7 19.60 4.08 21.50
CA SER A 7 19.32 5.00 22.62
C SER A 7 18.09 5.90 22.39
N LYS A 8 17.60 5.98 21.14
CA LYS A 8 16.39 6.72 20.76
C LYS A 8 15.14 5.84 20.63
N GLY A 9 15.22 4.56 21.02
CA GLY A 9 14.12 3.62 20.88
C GLY A 9 13.87 3.14 19.45
N GLN A 10 14.83 3.31 18.54
CA GLN A 10 14.69 2.85 17.15
C GLN A 10 15.19 1.41 17.02
N VAL A 11 14.48 0.60 16.24
CA VAL A 11 14.89 -0.77 15.89
C VAL A 11 15.18 -0.82 14.40
N THR A 12 16.37 -1.30 14.04
CA THR A 12 16.73 -1.46 12.62
C THR A 12 16.26 -2.80 12.09
N VAL A 13 15.63 -2.79 10.92
CA VAL A 13 15.23 -4.01 10.22
C VAL A 13 16.43 -4.58 9.46
N PRO A 14 16.84 -5.83 9.75
CA PRO A 14 17.97 -6.44 9.06
C PRO A 14 17.72 -6.67 7.57
N LYS A 15 18.79 -6.74 6.77
CA LYS A 15 18.71 -6.89 5.30
C LYS A 15 17.91 -8.12 4.88
N GLU A 16 18.11 -9.27 5.55
CA GLU A 16 17.39 -10.51 5.24
C GLU A 16 15.87 -10.38 5.33
N ILE A 17 15.36 -9.59 6.29
CA ILE A 17 13.92 -9.33 6.42
C ILE A 17 13.48 -8.34 5.33
N ARG A 18 14.26 -7.27 5.09
CA ARG A 18 13.94 -6.31 4.02
C ARG A 18 13.87 -6.97 2.66
N ASP A 19 14.81 -7.85 2.33
CA ASP A 19 14.87 -8.53 1.04
C ASP A 19 13.74 -9.56 0.90
N LYS A 20 13.41 -10.28 1.98
CA LYS A 20 12.31 -11.26 1.99
C LYS A 20 10.94 -10.62 1.78
N PHE A 21 10.73 -9.41 2.30
CA PHE A 21 9.48 -8.66 2.16
C PHE A 21 9.57 -7.55 1.10
N ASN A 22 10.69 -7.46 0.36
CA ASN A 22 10.96 -6.45 -0.66
C ASN A 22 10.75 -4.99 -0.18
N TRP A 23 11.01 -4.71 1.10
CA TRP A 23 10.83 -3.39 1.70
C TRP A 23 11.90 -2.42 1.24
N LYS A 24 11.46 -1.30 0.66
CA LYS A 24 12.34 -0.23 0.17
C LYS A 24 12.33 0.96 1.12
N GLU A 25 13.27 1.87 0.91
CA GLU A 25 13.26 3.15 1.61
C GLU A 25 11.96 3.90 1.29
N GLY A 26 11.26 4.39 2.31
CA GLY A 26 9.94 5.01 2.18
C GLY A 26 8.75 4.05 2.35
N THR A 27 8.97 2.73 2.45
CA THR A 27 7.89 1.78 2.78
C THR A 27 7.36 2.06 4.19
N LYS A 28 6.06 2.38 4.29
CA LYS A 28 5.37 2.51 5.57
C LYS A 28 5.12 1.13 6.17
N LEU A 29 5.42 0.97 7.46
CA LEU A 29 5.20 -0.29 8.20
C LEU A 29 4.24 -0.03 9.36
N LYS A 30 3.24 -0.91 9.53
CA LYS A 30 2.30 -0.89 10.65
C LYS A 30 2.68 -2.00 11.61
N PHE A 31 2.88 -1.59 12.85
CA PHE A 31 3.16 -2.47 13.98
C PHE A 31 1.84 -2.75 14.70
N TYR A 32 1.57 -4.02 14.97
CA TYR A 32 0.40 -4.43 15.74
C TYR A 32 0.77 -5.57 16.70
N LEU A 33 0.08 -5.59 17.82
CA LEU A 33 0.25 -6.63 18.84
C LEU A 33 -0.72 -7.77 18.54
N ASP A 34 -0.21 -8.99 18.50
CA ASP A 34 -0.98 -10.22 18.39
C ASP A 34 -0.67 -11.11 19.59
N GLY A 35 -1.40 -10.89 20.68
CA GLY A 35 -1.09 -11.51 21.97
C GLY A 35 0.21 -10.97 22.57
N GLU A 36 1.20 -11.86 22.73
CA GLU A 36 2.55 -11.51 23.20
C GLU A 36 3.52 -11.16 22.05
N ASP A 37 3.10 -11.39 20.80
CA ASP A 37 3.94 -11.16 19.63
C ASP A 37 3.73 -9.77 19.03
N LEU A 38 4.84 -9.09 18.71
CA LEU A 38 4.83 -7.89 17.88
C LEU A 38 4.94 -8.28 16.40
N LYS A 39 3.87 -8.02 15.64
CA LYS A 39 3.84 -8.28 14.20
C LYS A 39 3.98 -6.97 13.42
N VAL A 40 4.69 -7.06 12.31
CA VAL A 40 4.93 -5.95 11.38
C VAL A 40 4.40 -6.34 10.02
N LYS A 41 3.64 -5.45 9.41
CA LYS A 41 3.21 -5.55 8.01
C LYS A 41 3.53 -4.27 7.26
N GLU A 42 3.78 -4.40 5.97
CA GLU A 42 3.75 -3.25 5.08
C GLU A 42 2.35 -2.65 5.03
N VAL A 43 2.30 -1.32 5.01
CA VAL A 43 1.07 -0.57 4.79
C VAL A 43 1.05 -0.21 3.32
N THR A 44 0.08 -0.77 2.62
CA THR A 44 -0.23 -0.35 1.26
C THR A 44 -1.18 0.86 1.29
N ILE A 45 -1.29 1.57 0.17
CA ILE A 45 -2.31 2.62 0.01
C ILE A 45 -3.72 2.04 0.29
N ALA A 46 -3.95 0.77 -0.06
CA ALA A 46 -5.19 0.08 0.23
C ALA A 46 -5.45 -0.08 1.74
N ASP A 47 -4.43 -0.28 2.55
CA ASP A 47 -4.57 -0.33 4.02
C ASP A 47 -4.92 1.04 4.61
N GLU A 48 -4.33 2.13 4.09
CA GLU A 48 -4.69 3.50 4.52
C GLU A 48 -6.14 3.85 4.10
N MET A 49 -6.56 3.43 2.91
CA MET A 49 -7.94 3.57 2.46
C MET A 49 -8.91 2.72 3.29
N GLU A 50 -8.50 1.51 3.71
CA GLU A 50 -9.31 0.66 4.58
C GLU A 50 -9.51 1.32 5.96
N ASP A 51 -8.47 1.90 6.55
CA ASP A 51 -8.57 2.64 7.81
C ASP A 51 -9.52 3.87 7.68
N LEU A 52 -9.52 4.56 6.53
CA LEU A 52 -10.46 5.66 6.24
C LEU A 52 -11.91 5.16 6.10
N LEU A 53 -12.12 4.09 5.34
CA LEU A 53 -13.44 3.46 5.19
C LEU A 53 -13.99 2.98 6.53
N LEU A 54 -13.12 2.45 7.40
CA LEU A 54 -13.49 1.97 8.72
C LEU A 54 -13.94 3.13 9.62
N LYS A 55 -13.24 4.27 9.58
CA LYS A 55 -13.67 5.49 10.27
C LYS A 55 -15.02 5.99 9.77
N ASP A 56 -15.20 6.10 8.46
CA ASP A 56 -16.48 6.54 7.88
C ASP A 56 -17.64 5.63 8.29
N LEU A 57 -17.43 4.31 8.28
CA LEU A 57 -18.47 3.37 8.69
C LEU A 57 -18.76 3.42 10.20
N MET A 58 -17.74 3.68 11.02
CA MET A 58 -17.93 3.92 12.45
C MET A 58 -18.70 5.22 12.73
N ASP A 59 -18.40 6.29 12.00
CA ASP A 59 -19.09 7.58 12.10
C ASP A 59 -20.56 7.48 11.66
N LEU A 60 -20.85 6.60 10.69
CA LEU A 60 -22.20 6.25 10.27
C LEU A 60 -22.94 5.34 11.28
N GLY A 61 -22.29 4.96 12.38
CA GLY A 61 -22.90 4.21 13.48
C GLY A 61 -22.92 2.70 13.32
N TYR A 62 -22.27 2.14 12.29
CA TYR A 62 -22.19 0.70 12.10
C TYR A 62 -21.27 0.06 13.15
N LYS A 63 -21.72 -1.05 13.78
CA LYS A 63 -20.96 -1.74 14.83
C LYS A 63 -20.88 -3.25 14.60
N GLY A 64 -19.82 -3.86 15.14
CA GLY A 64 -19.68 -5.32 15.24
C GLY A 64 -19.70 -6.04 13.90
N LYS A 65 -20.69 -6.93 13.71
CA LYS A 65 -20.80 -7.79 12.51
C LYS A 65 -21.25 -7.02 11.26
N GLU A 66 -22.08 -5.99 11.41
CA GLU A 66 -22.56 -5.18 10.29
C GLU A 66 -21.44 -4.30 9.71
N LEU A 67 -20.59 -3.75 10.58
CA LEU A 67 -19.40 -3.00 10.16
C LEU A 67 -18.49 -3.86 9.26
N LYS A 68 -18.20 -5.09 9.69
CA LYS A 68 -17.37 -6.02 8.90
C LYS A 68 -18.02 -6.41 7.58
N ALA A 69 -19.33 -6.66 7.57
CA ALA A 69 -20.05 -6.99 6.34
C ALA A 69 -20.03 -5.82 5.34
N LYS A 70 -20.28 -4.59 5.81
CA LYS A 70 -20.27 -3.39 4.98
C LYS A 70 -18.88 -3.02 4.49
N LEU A 71 -17.86 -3.21 5.32
CA LEU A 71 -16.46 -3.02 4.93
C LEU A 71 -16.08 -4.00 3.81
N LEU A 72 -16.46 -5.28 3.95
CA LEU A 72 -16.16 -6.31 2.96
C LEU A 72 -16.88 -6.06 1.63
N GLU A 73 -18.17 -5.69 1.67
CA GLU A 73 -18.92 -5.29 0.46
C GLU A 73 -18.24 -4.13 -0.27
N ARG A 74 -17.90 -3.06 0.46
CA ARG A 74 -17.24 -1.89 -0.15
C ARG A 74 -15.86 -2.24 -0.69
N LYS A 75 -15.12 -3.10 0.02
CA LYS A 75 -13.79 -3.57 -0.40
C LYS A 75 -13.85 -4.40 -1.68
N ASP A 76 -14.83 -5.29 -1.84
CA ASP A 76 -14.98 -6.10 -3.05
C ASP A 76 -15.30 -5.24 -4.29
N VAL A 77 -16.22 -4.28 -4.14
CA VAL A 77 -16.57 -3.35 -5.21
C VAL A 77 -15.38 -2.45 -5.57
N LEU A 78 -14.67 -1.95 -4.56
CA LEU A 78 -13.51 -1.08 -4.77
C LEU A 78 -12.35 -1.85 -5.41
N ASN A 79 -12.05 -3.07 -4.96
CA ASN A 79 -11.01 -3.91 -5.54
C ASN A 79 -11.32 -4.22 -7.01
N LYS A 80 -12.56 -4.59 -7.36
CA LYS A 80 -12.95 -4.80 -8.76
C LYS A 80 -12.77 -3.54 -9.61
N ALA A 81 -13.09 -2.37 -9.06
CA ALA A 81 -12.88 -1.10 -9.76
C ALA A 81 -11.39 -0.76 -9.91
N PHE A 82 -10.58 -1.03 -8.90
CA PHE A 82 -9.13 -0.85 -8.93
C PHE A 82 -8.43 -1.83 -9.88
N ASP A 83 -8.79 -3.12 -9.84
CA ASP A 83 -8.25 -4.13 -10.73
C ASP A 83 -8.55 -3.76 -12.18
N LYS A 84 -9.79 -3.33 -12.47
CA LYS A 84 -10.17 -2.83 -13.79
C LYS A 84 -9.38 -1.57 -14.18
N PHE A 85 -9.18 -0.63 -13.27
CA PHE A 85 -8.40 0.57 -13.53
C PHE A 85 -6.91 0.25 -13.77
N ILE A 86 -6.33 -0.66 -13.00
CA ILE A 86 -4.94 -1.12 -13.18
C ILE A 86 -4.81 -1.88 -14.51
N GLU A 87 -5.78 -2.71 -14.87
CA GLU A 87 -5.84 -3.42 -16.14
C GLU A 87 -5.96 -2.46 -17.32
N GLU A 88 -6.81 -1.43 -17.24
CA GLU A 88 -6.92 -0.35 -18.23
C GLU A 88 -5.60 0.43 -18.36
N ARG A 89 -4.92 0.74 -17.24
CA ARG A 89 -3.61 1.44 -17.24
C ARG A 89 -2.44 0.56 -17.67
N LEU A 90 -2.55 -0.76 -17.57
CA LEU A 90 -1.60 -1.72 -18.12
C LEU A 90 -1.82 -1.92 -19.63
N GLN A 91 -3.04 -1.73 -20.12
CA GLN A 91 -3.38 -1.77 -21.54
C GLN A 91 -3.17 -0.44 -22.27
N GLU A 92 -3.24 0.70 -21.57
CA GLU A 92 -2.63 1.94 -22.04
C GLU A 92 -1.11 1.70 -22.10
N GLU A 93 -0.54 1.54 -23.30
CA GLU A 93 0.91 1.48 -23.50
C GLU A 93 1.54 2.66 -22.76
N THR A 94 2.15 2.40 -21.61
CA THR A 94 2.93 3.40 -20.89
C THR A 94 4.15 3.67 -21.78
N VAL A 95 4.09 4.75 -22.54
CA VAL A 95 5.22 5.25 -23.32
C VAL A 95 6.37 5.46 -22.33
N SER A 96 7.50 4.77 -22.52
CA SER A 96 8.67 4.96 -21.65
C SER A 96 9.07 6.43 -21.67
N LEU A 97 9.60 6.95 -20.55
CA LEU A 97 10.17 8.31 -20.51
C LEU A 97 11.18 8.52 -21.64
N GLU A 98 11.90 7.46 -22.04
CA GLU A 98 12.85 7.52 -23.18
C GLU A 98 12.15 7.71 -24.54
N ASP A 99 10.99 7.09 -24.73
CA ASP A 99 10.19 7.22 -25.96
C ASP A 99 9.46 8.57 -26.02
N ALA A 100 9.05 9.11 -24.87
CA ALA A 100 8.50 10.46 -24.76
C ALA A 100 9.56 11.52 -25.11
N ILE A 101 10.80 11.37 -24.64
CA ILE A 101 11.91 12.29 -24.95
C ILE A 101 12.26 12.26 -26.44
N ARG A 102 12.34 11.06 -27.05
CA ARG A 102 12.60 10.91 -28.50
C ARG A 102 11.51 11.53 -29.37
N SER A 103 10.25 11.48 -28.92
CA SER A 103 9.13 12.07 -29.68
C SER A 103 9.23 13.59 -29.72
N ILE A 104 9.70 14.22 -28.63
CA ILE A 104 9.92 15.68 -28.55
C ILE A 104 11.12 16.10 -29.40
N GLU A 105 12.24 15.35 -29.38
CA GLU A 105 13.43 15.66 -30.20
C GLU A 105 13.19 15.56 -31.72
N ASN A 106 12.22 14.75 -32.17
CA ASN A 106 11.87 14.62 -33.57
C ASN A 106 10.92 15.72 -34.08
N GLU A 107 10.14 16.35 -33.21
CA GLU A 107 9.26 17.48 -33.58
C GLU A 107 10.04 18.79 -33.78
N GLU A 108 11.20 18.98 -33.14
CA GLU A 108 12.05 20.17 -33.34
C GLU A 108 12.86 20.17 -34.66
N LYS A 109 12.74 19.11 -35.48
CA LYS A 109 13.46 18.98 -36.77
C LYS A 109 12.61 19.17 -38.03
N LEU A 110 11.35 19.60 -37.91
CA LEU A 110 10.50 19.96 -39.06
C LEU A 110 10.48 21.47 -39.35
#